data_AF-A0A1G9SDX6-F1
#
_entry.id   AF-A0A1G9SDX6-F1
#
_cell.length_a   1.000
_cell.length_b   1.000
_cell.length_c   1.000
_cell.angle_alpha   90.00
_cell.angle_beta   90.00
_cell.angle_gamma   90.00
#
_symmetry.space_group_name_H-M   'P 1'
#
loop_
_entity.id
_entity.type
_entity.pdbx_description
1 polymer ?
#
loop_
_entity_poly.entity_id
_entity_poly.type
_entity_poly.pdbx_seq_one_letter_code
_entity_poly.pdbx_strand_id
1 'polypeptide(L)' 'MSLLDAPIWRDPGTWIVLGVSLLSIVVAVVMHQVIRRVLRAPPRQD' A
#
# COMPACT_ATOMS: atom_id res chain seq x y z
N MET A 1 9.76 -7.20 29.69
CA MET A 1 9.23 -6.00 28.99
C MET A 1 8.91 -6.38 27.56
N SER A 2 7.63 -6.60 27.26
CA SER A 2 7.15 -6.90 25.90
C SER A 2 7.22 -5.65 25.05
N LEU A 3 7.80 -5.72 23.84
CA LEU A 3 7.81 -4.61 22.87
C LEU A 3 6.40 -4.17 22.43
N LEU A 4 5.39 -5.00 22.72
CA LEU A 4 3.97 -4.73 22.49
C LEU A 4 3.33 -3.83 23.57
N ASP A 5 3.96 -3.70 24.75
CA ASP A 5 3.55 -2.73 25.81
C ASP A 5 4.20 -1.35 25.62
N ALA A 6 4.99 -1.18 24.56
CA ALA A 6 5.63 0.10 24.30
C ALA A 6 4.57 1.18 23.97
N PRO A 7 4.67 2.39 24.57
CA PRO A 7 3.67 3.44 24.44
C PRO A 7 3.34 3.81 22.98
N ILE A 8 4.30 3.61 22.07
CA ILE A 8 4.15 3.85 20.63
C ILE A 8 2.99 3.09 19.98
N TRP A 9 2.60 1.91 20.48
CA TRP A 9 1.48 1.12 19.94
C TRP A 9 0.12 1.58 20.48
N ARG A 10 0.11 2.36 21.57
CA ARG A 10 -1.10 3.00 22.11
C ARG A 10 -1.37 4.37 21.49
N ASP A 11 -0.38 4.97 20.86
CA ASP A 11 -0.53 6.28 20.22
C ASP A 11 -1.45 6.20 18.99
N PRO A 12 -2.54 6.98 18.94
CA PRO A 12 -3.44 7.03 17.78
C PRO A 12 -2.71 7.42 16.49
N GLY A 13 -1.67 8.27 16.60
CA GLY A 13 -0.85 8.70 15.48
C GLY A 13 -0.14 7.54 14.77
N THR A 14 0.34 6.55 15.52
CA THR A 14 1.02 5.36 14.96
C THR A 14 0.08 4.55 14.09
N TRP A 15 -1.17 4.35 14.53
CA TRP A 15 -2.17 3.61 13.75
C TRP A 15 -2.58 4.34 12.48
N ILE A 16 -2.65 5.68 12.51
CA ILE A 16 -2.91 6.49 11.31
C ILE A 16 -1.78 6.34 10.31
N VAL A 17 -0.52 6.47 10.77
CA VAL A 17 0.65 6.32 9.90
C VAL A 17 0.67 4.92 9.28
N LEU A 18 0.47 3.87 10.08
CA LEU A 18 0.40 2.50 9.59
C LEU A 18 -0.73 2.32 8.56
N GLY A 19 -1.91 2.87 8.82
CA GLY A 19 -3.03 2.83 7.89
C GLY A 19 -2.73 3.54 6.57
N VAL A 20 -2.15 4.74 6.63
CA VAL A 20 -1.80 5.54 5.43
C VAL A 20 -0.66 4.90 4.64
N SER A 21 0.35 4.34 5.32
CA SER A 21 1.43 3.59 4.68
C SER A 21 0.89 2.36 3.96
N LEU A 22 0.02 1.59 4.60
CA LEU A 22 -0.60 0.42 3.98
C LEU A 22 -1.46 0.83 2.77
N LEU A 23 -2.27 1.89 2.91
CA LEU A 23 -3.09 2.42 1.82
C LEU A 23 -2.22 2.86 0.62
N SER A 24 -1.12 3.54 0.89
CA SER A 24 -0.16 3.98 -0.14
C SER A 24 0.43 2.80 -0.90
N ILE A 25 0.80 1.72 -0.20
CA ILE A 25 1.31 0.50 -0.83
C ILE A 25 0.23 -0.12 -1.74
N VAL A 26 -1.02 -0.21 -1.27
CA VAL A 26 -2.12 -0.75 -2.08
C VAL A 26 -2.31 0.06 -3.36
N VAL A 27 -2.32 1.39 -3.26
CA VAL A 27 -2.44 2.28 -4.44
C VAL A 27 -1.27 2.07 -5.41
N ALA A 28 -0.04 1.99 -4.90
CA ALA A 28 1.15 1.75 -5.73
C ALA A 28 1.06 0.40 -6.46
N VAL A 29 0.60 -0.66 -5.78
CA VAL A 29 0.40 -1.98 -6.39
C VAL A 29 -0.68 -1.93 -7.46
N VAL A 30 -1.83 -1.31 -7.19
CA VAL A 30 -2.91 -1.17 -8.17
C VAL A 30 -2.42 -0.43 -9.41
N MET A 31 -1.72 0.69 -9.24
CA MET A 31 -1.17 1.44 -10.36
C MET A 31 -0.16 0.62 -11.15
N HIS A 32 0.72 -0.12 -10.48
CA HIS A 32 1.65 -1.03 -11.14
C HIS A 32 0.92 -2.10 -11.96
N GLN A 33 -0.14 -2.69 -11.41
CA GLN A 33 -0.97 -3.68 -12.12
C GLN A 33 -1.66 -3.08 -13.34
N VAL A 34 -2.21 -1.86 -13.23
CA VAL A 34 -2.84 -1.16 -14.35
C VAL A 34 -1.82 -0.86 -15.45
N ILE A 35 -0.65 -0.32 -15.11
CA ILE A 35 0.42 -0.04 -16.08
C ILE A 35 0.81 -1.33 -16.81
N ARG A 36 1.00 -2.43 -16.07
CA ARG A 36 1.32 -3.72 -16.69
C ARG A 36 0.20 -4.24 -17.57
N ARG A 37 -1.06 -4.02 -17.20
CA ARG A 37 -2.24 -4.43 -17.98
C ARG A 37 -2.39 -3.61 -19.25
N VAL A 38 -2.11 -2.30 -19.21
CA VAL A 38 -2.10 -1.42 -20.38
C VAL A 38 -0.91 -1.74 -21.28
N LEU A 39 0.29 -1.93 -20.73
CA LEU A 39 1.48 -2.27 -21.51
C LEU A 39 1.39 -3.65 -22.17
N ARG A 40 0.73 -4.61 -21.50
CA ARG A 40 0.43 -5.93 -22.05
C ARG A 40 -0.87 -5.98 -22.84
N ALA A 41 -1.58 -4.85 -23.00
CA ALA A 41 -2.63 -4.79 -23.99
C ALA A 41 -1.94 -5.10 -25.32
N PRO A 42 -2.32 -6.19 -26.01
CA PRO A 42 -1.75 -6.50 -27.31
C PRO A 42 -1.94 -5.26 -28.19
N PRO A 43 -0.96 -4.91 -29.07
CA PRO A 43 -1.26 -3.98 -30.13
C PRO A 43 -2.52 -4.50 -30.81
N ARG A 44 -3.56 -3.66 -30.80
CA ARG A 44 -4.83 -3.88 -31.46
C ARG A 44 -4.54 -4.47 -32.85
N GLN A 45 -4.81 -5.76 -33.01
CA GLN A 45 -4.65 -6.48 -34.27
C GLN A 45 -5.84 -6.11 -35.15
N ASP A 46 -5.84 -4.87 -35.64
CA ASP A 46 -6.77 -4.35 -36.66
C ASP A 46 -5.96 -4.02 -37.93
#